data_AF-A0A9X0PNP9-F1
#
_entry.id   AF-A0A9X0PNP9-F1
#
_cell.length_a   1.000
_cell.length_b   1.000
_cell.length_c   1.000
_cell.angle_alpha   90.00
_cell.angle_beta   90.00
_cell.angle_gamma   90.00
#
_symmetry.space_group_name_H-M   'P 1'
#
loop_
_entity.id
_entity.type
_entity.pdbx_description
1 polymer ?
#
loop_
_entity_poly.entity_id
_entity_poly.type
_entity_poly.pdbx_seq_one_letter_code
_entity_poly.pdbx_strand_id
1 'polypeptide(L)'
;MGYRTPADKLGDVGLREGFRSGLEEKVADQLRALGIEVKFEERRVKYTKPARTATYTPDFELPNGIIIETKGRFVTADRQKHILIKGQHPELDIRFVFSNSKAKISKTSATTYADWCRKNGFQFADKTIPLGWIKETPCQ
;
A
#
# COMPACT_ATOMS: atom_id res chain seq x y z
N MET A 1 -23.51 31.54 -36.14
CA MET A 1 -23.53 30.18 -36.73
C MET A 1 -22.90 29.23 -35.73
N GLY A 2 -23.70 28.64 -34.83
CA GLY A 2 -23.18 27.78 -33.75
C GLY A 2 -23.27 26.32 -34.17
N TYR A 3 -22.12 25.67 -34.34
CA TYR A 3 -22.07 24.23 -34.60
C TYR A 3 -22.42 23.49 -33.31
N ARG A 4 -23.66 22.99 -33.21
CA ARG A 4 -24.05 22.02 -32.19
C ARG A 4 -23.52 20.66 -32.62
N THR A 5 -22.55 20.14 -31.87
CA THR A 5 -22.11 18.75 -32.02
C THR A 5 -23.19 17.82 -31.45
N PRO A 6 -23.65 16.79 -32.19
CA PRO A 6 -24.65 15.84 -31.70
C PRO A 6 -24.17 15.05 -30.47
N ALA A 7 -25.11 14.74 -29.57
CA ALA A 7 -24.88 14.03 -28.30
C ALA A 7 -24.35 12.58 -28.48
N ASP A 8 -24.38 12.06 -29.70
CA ASP A 8 -24.10 10.65 -30.03
C ASP A 8 -22.58 10.33 -30.06
N LYS A 9 -21.73 11.31 -29.73
CA LYS A 9 -20.26 11.17 -29.69
C LYS A 9 -19.66 11.31 -28.28
N LEU A 10 -20.47 11.23 -27.21
CA LEU A 10 -20.01 11.47 -25.84
C LEU A 10 -19.01 10.41 -25.33
N GLY A 11 -19.09 9.16 -25.79
CA GLY A 11 -18.29 8.06 -25.24
C GLY A 11 -16.84 7.94 -25.74
N ASP A 12 -16.45 8.73 -26.76
CA ASP A 12 -15.15 8.57 -27.44
C ASP A 12 -14.16 9.72 -27.14
N VAL A 13 -14.60 10.74 -26.39
CA VAL A 13 -13.80 11.92 -26.04
C VAL A 13 -12.97 11.70 -24.77
N GLY A 14 -13.46 10.84 -23.85
CA GLY A 14 -12.77 10.44 -22.62
C GLY A 14 -11.34 9.95 -22.85
N LEU A 15 -11.16 9.14 -23.90
CA LEU A 15 -9.88 8.52 -24.25
C LEU A 15 -8.90 9.50 -24.92
N ARG A 16 -9.38 10.56 -25.58
CA ARG A 16 -8.56 11.57 -26.27
C ARG A 16 -8.02 12.64 -25.33
N GLU A 17 -8.76 12.95 -24.27
CA GLU A 17 -8.43 13.99 -23.30
C GLU A 17 -7.78 13.43 -22.02
N GLY A 18 -7.72 12.10 -21.89
CA GLY A 18 -7.04 11.41 -20.79
C GLY A 18 -7.85 11.30 -19.49
N PHE A 19 -9.17 11.53 -19.53
CA PHE A 19 -10.04 11.35 -18.37
C PHE A 19 -10.04 9.89 -17.91
N ARG A 20 -10.02 9.69 -16.59
CA ARG A 20 -9.90 8.39 -15.93
C ARG A 20 -11.19 7.92 -15.26
N SER A 21 -12.22 8.76 -15.25
CA SER A 21 -13.53 8.40 -14.70
C SER A 21 -14.67 9.11 -15.42
N GLY A 22 -15.85 8.47 -15.46
CA GLY A 22 -17.05 9.06 -16.06
C GLY A 22 -17.56 10.31 -15.30
N LEU A 23 -17.06 10.59 -14.10
CA LEU A 23 -17.31 11.85 -13.40
C LEU A 23 -16.50 12.99 -14.02
N GLU A 24 -15.22 12.75 -14.31
CA GLU A 24 -14.35 13.75 -14.94
C GLU A 24 -14.87 14.17 -16.32
N GLU A 25 -15.34 13.21 -17.11
CA GLU A 25 -15.97 13.48 -18.41
C GLU A 25 -17.19 14.40 -18.28
N LYS A 26 -18.11 14.08 -17.35
CA LYS A 26 -19.30 14.90 -17.10
C LYS A 26 -18.98 16.32 -16.67
N VAL A 27 -17.97 16.50 -15.82
CA VAL A 27 -17.53 17.82 -15.36
C VAL A 27 -16.87 18.60 -16.51
N ALA A 28 -16.06 17.94 -17.33
CA ALA A 28 -15.48 18.58 -18.51
C ALA A 28 -16.55 19.05 -19.49
N ASP A 29 -17.57 18.23 -19.73
CA ASP A 29 -18.70 18.59 -20.60
C ASP A 29 -19.52 19.74 -20.03
N GLN A 30 -19.74 19.76 -18.71
CA GLN A 30 -20.37 20.91 -18.04
C GLN A 30 -19.58 22.20 -18.26
N LEU A 31 -18.25 22.17 -18.10
CA LEU A 31 -17.39 23.34 -18.29
C LEU A 31 -17.36 23.80 -19.75
N ARG A 32 -17.27 22.87 -20.70
CA ARG A 32 -17.36 23.15 -22.14
C ARG A 32 -18.71 23.75 -22.53
N ALA A 33 -19.81 23.24 -21.95
CA ALA A 33 -21.15 23.79 -22.19
C ALA A 33 -21.30 25.23 -21.70
N LEU A 34 -20.52 25.64 -20.70
CA LEU A 34 -20.42 27.01 -20.21
C LEU A 34 -19.38 27.86 -20.98
N GLY A 35 -18.74 27.31 -22.02
CA GLY A 35 -17.69 27.98 -22.79
C GLY A 35 -16.37 28.15 -22.03
N ILE A 36 -16.16 27.40 -20.95
CA ILE A 36 -14.96 27.46 -20.12
C ILE A 36 -13.94 26.46 -20.67
N GLU A 37 -12.72 26.93 -20.92
CA GLU A 37 -11.59 26.08 -21.32
C GLU A 37 -11.25 25.08 -20.20
N VAL A 38 -11.20 23.79 -20.53
CA VAL A 38 -10.90 22.71 -19.59
C VAL A 38 -9.41 22.39 -19.64
N LYS A 39 -8.73 22.50 -18.50
CA LYS A 39 -7.32 22.09 -18.32
C LYS A 39 -7.27 20.92 -17.34
N PHE A 40 -7.14 19.71 -17.86
CA PHE A 40 -7.18 18.48 -17.07
C PHE A 40 -5.77 17.93 -16.81
N GLU A 41 -5.45 17.64 -15.54
CA GLU A 41 -4.13 17.13 -15.08
C GLU A 41 -2.86 17.91 -15.54
N GLU A 42 -2.99 19.10 -16.12
CA GLU A 42 -1.84 19.89 -16.63
C GLU A 42 -0.93 20.43 -15.52
N ARG A 43 -1.52 20.91 -14.43
CA ARG A 43 -0.78 21.54 -13.33
C ARG A 43 -0.40 20.51 -12.28
N ARG A 44 0.91 20.34 -12.06
CA ARG A 44 1.46 19.54 -10.96
C ARG A 44 1.95 20.46 -9.85
N VAL A 45 1.41 20.29 -8.64
CA VAL A 45 1.86 21.03 -7.45
C VAL A 45 2.69 20.10 -6.59
N LYS A 46 3.95 20.46 -6.34
CA LYS A 46 4.81 19.75 -5.39
C LYS A 46 4.44 20.16 -3.97
N TYR A 47 4.38 19.20 -3.06
CA TYR A 47 4.15 19.44 -1.64
C TYR A 47 4.95 18.47 -0.78
N THR A 48 5.30 18.90 0.43
CA THR A 48 6.00 18.05 1.41
C THR A 48 4.97 17.44 2.35
N LYS A 49 5.04 16.13 2.56
CA LYS A 49 4.29 15.46 3.62
C LYS A 49 5.07 15.65 4.93
N PRO A 50 4.53 16.32 5.95
CA PRO A 50 5.24 16.51 7.21
C PRO A 50 5.49 15.16 7.89
N ALA A 51 6.56 15.10 8.67
CA ALA A 51 6.83 13.93 9.52
C ALA A 51 5.67 13.71 10.49
N ARG A 52 5.30 12.44 10.69
CA ARG A 52 4.24 12.03 11.60
C ARG A 52 4.76 10.93 12.51
N THR A 53 4.61 11.12 13.81
CA THR A 53 4.83 10.07 14.81
C THR A 53 3.67 9.08 14.79
N ALA A 54 3.98 7.78 14.81
CA ALA A 54 3.00 6.71 14.92
C ALA A 54 3.52 5.67 15.92
N THR A 55 2.59 5.09 16.68
CA THR A 55 2.92 4.04 17.65
C THR A 55 2.69 2.67 17.01
N TYR A 56 3.64 1.76 17.24
CA TYR A 56 3.52 0.35 16.93
C TYR A 56 3.18 -0.42 18.20
N THR A 57 2.14 -1.25 18.13
CA THR A 57 1.79 -2.18 19.21
C THR A 57 1.85 -3.59 18.61
N PRO A 58 2.74 -4.46 19.11
CA PRO A 58 2.81 -5.83 18.63
C PRO A 58 1.62 -6.66 19.08
N ASP A 59 1.34 -7.76 18.38
CA ASP A 59 0.30 -8.70 18.82
C ASP A 59 0.73 -9.48 20.06
N PHE A 60 1.98 -9.95 20.09
CA PHE A 60 2.55 -10.69 21.22
C PHE A 60 4.04 -10.36 21.42
N GLU A 61 4.49 -10.51 22.66
CA GLU A 61 5.89 -10.43 23.04
C GLU A 61 6.24 -11.68 23.84
N LEU A 62 7.29 -12.38 23.43
CA LEU A 62 7.78 -13.56 24.11
C LEU A 62 8.68 -13.15 25.28
N PRO A 63 8.81 -13.98 26.34
CA PRO A 63 9.66 -13.66 27.50
C PRO A 63 11.15 -13.44 27.17
N ASN A 64 11.58 -13.85 25.98
CA ASN A 64 12.95 -13.66 25.49
C ASN A 64 13.14 -12.38 24.66
N GLY A 65 12.13 -11.52 24.57
CA GLY A 65 12.18 -10.24 23.85
C GLY A 65 11.82 -10.34 22.36
N ILE A 66 11.53 -11.54 21.84
CA ILE A 66 11.05 -11.70 20.46
C ILE A 66 9.62 -11.16 20.37
N ILE A 67 9.40 -10.25 19.44
CA ILE A 67 8.10 -9.69 19.11
C ILE A 67 7.46 -10.50 17.98
N ILE A 68 6.20 -10.90 18.16
CA ILE A 68 5.43 -11.65 17.18
C ILE A 68 4.27 -10.80 16.64
N GLU A 69 4.24 -10.64 15.32
CA GLU A 69 3.12 -10.06 14.59
C GLU A 69 2.41 -11.16 13.78
N THR A 70 1.13 -11.36 14.05
CA THR A 70 0.29 -12.29 13.28
C THR A 70 -0.36 -11.59 12.10
N LYS A 71 -0.35 -12.21 10.91
CA LYS A 71 -0.97 -11.63 9.71
C LYS A 71 -1.68 -12.64 8.84
N GLY A 72 -2.96 -12.37 8.58
CA GLY A 72 -3.68 -12.99 7.47
C GLY A 72 -3.44 -12.24 6.16
N ARG A 73 -3.87 -10.97 6.12
CA ARG A 73 -3.67 -10.07 4.97
C ARG A 73 -2.48 -9.16 5.26
N PHE A 74 -1.50 -9.15 4.37
CA PHE A 74 -0.30 -8.32 4.53
C PHE A 74 -0.29 -7.21 3.48
N VAL A 75 -0.85 -6.04 3.83
CA VAL A 75 -1.02 -4.92 2.88
C VAL A 75 0.23 -4.06 2.75
N THR A 76 0.28 -3.19 1.73
CA THR A 76 1.42 -2.30 1.47
C THR A 76 1.74 -1.40 2.66
N ALA A 77 0.72 -0.86 3.33
CA ALA A 77 0.90 -0.01 4.50
C ALA A 77 1.60 -0.74 5.65
N ASP A 78 1.21 -2.00 5.93
CA ASP A 78 1.86 -2.82 6.96
C ASP A 78 3.33 -3.09 6.62
N ARG A 79 3.63 -3.42 5.37
CA ARG A 79 5.00 -3.67 4.92
C ARG A 79 5.89 -2.43 5.09
N GLN A 80 5.37 -1.26 4.67
CA GLN A 80 6.08 0.01 4.84
C GLN A 80 6.29 0.36 6.32
N LYS A 81 5.26 0.14 7.16
CA LYS A 81 5.33 0.32 8.62
C LYS A 81 6.50 -0.46 9.23
N HIS A 82 6.61 -1.76 8.94
CA HIS A 82 7.65 -2.60 9.54
C HIS A 82 9.06 -2.30 9.00
N ILE A 83 9.21 -1.87 7.74
CA ILE A 83 10.49 -1.36 7.24
C ILE A 83 10.93 -0.13 8.03
N LEU A 84 10.01 0.82 8.28
CA LEU A 84 10.31 2.03 9.04
C LEU A 84 10.67 1.71 10.50
N ILE A 85 9.90 0.85 11.16
CA ILE A 85 10.17 0.43 12.54
C ILE A 85 11.56 -0.21 12.61
N LYS A 86 11.87 -1.17 11.73
CA LYS A 86 13.19 -1.82 11.72
C LYS A 86 14.34 -0.84 11.45
N GLY A 87 14.11 0.18 10.61
CA GLY A 87 15.11 1.21 10.35
C GLY A 87 15.34 2.17 11.53
N GLN A 88 14.31 2.42 12.34
CA GLN A 88 14.35 3.34 13.49
C GLN A 88 14.70 2.63 14.80
N HIS A 89 14.38 1.34 14.89
CA HIS A 89 14.53 0.47 16.05
C HIS A 89 15.15 -0.87 15.63
N PRO A 90 16.42 -0.88 15.17
CA PRO A 90 17.10 -2.09 14.73
C PRO A 90 17.30 -3.13 15.85
N GLU A 91 17.18 -2.72 17.11
CA GLU A 91 17.25 -3.57 18.31
C GLU A 91 16.04 -4.50 18.48
N LEU A 92 14.90 -4.19 17.86
CA LEU A 92 13.68 -5.00 18.00
C LEU A 92 13.72 -6.24 17.11
N ASP A 93 13.59 -7.43 17.72
CA ASP A 93 13.44 -8.69 16.98
C ASP A 93 11.97 -8.97 16.67
N ILE A 94 11.50 -8.38 15.56
CA ILE A 94 10.12 -8.55 15.08
C ILE A 94 10.08 -9.73 14.09
N ARG A 95 9.23 -10.70 14.36
CA ARG A 95 8.99 -11.88 13.52
C ARG A 95 7.51 -12.01 13.17
N PHE A 96 7.22 -12.62 12.02
CA PHE A 96 5.85 -12.76 11.54
C PHE A 96 5.33 -14.19 11.64
N VAL A 97 4.06 -14.35 12.01
CA VAL A 97 3.33 -15.60 11.86
C VAL A 97 2.18 -15.38 10.90
N PHE A 98 2.28 -15.94 9.69
CA PHE A 98 1.27 -15.79 8.65
C PHE A 98 0.24 -16.91 8.71
N SER A 99 -0.98 -16.65 8.24
CA SER A 99 -1.90 -17.75 7.92
C SER A 99 -1.40 -18.56 6.71
N ASN A 100 -0.77 -17.88 5.74
CA ASN A 100 -0.12 -18.46 4.57
C ASN A 100 0.94 -17.50 4.00
N SER A 101 2.21 -17.77 4.26
CA SER A 101 3.37 -17.00 3.80
C SER A 101 3.59 -17.09 2.29
N LYS A 102 3.02 -18.10 1.62
CA LYS A 102 3.05 -18.26 0.15
C LYS A 102 2.05 -17.35 -0.55
N ALA A 103 1.18 -16.66 0.19
CA ALA A 103 0.27 -15.68 -0.39
C ALA A 103 1.05 -14.54 -1.05
N LYS A 104 0.53 -14.05 -2.18
CA LYS A 104 1.15 -12.97 -2.96
C LYS A 104 0.87 -11.60 -2.33
N ILE A 105 1.82 -10.67 -2.42
CA ILE A 105 1.66 -9.28 -1.93
C ILE A 105 0.53 -8.51 -2.63
N SER A 106 0.18 -8.92 -3.84
CA SER A 106 -0.98 -8.46 -4.60
C SER A 106 -1.40 -9.55 -5.61
N LYS A 107 -2.59 -9.42 -6.19
CA LYS A 107 -3.09 -10.38 -7.22
C LYS A 107 -2.16 -10.49 -8.44
N THR A 108 -1.48 -9.40 -8.79
CA THR A 108 -0.63 -9.29 -9.99
C THR A 108 0.85 -9.57 -9.72
N SER A 109 1.27 -9.64 -8.45
CA SER A 109 2.68 -9.83 -8.12
C SER A 109 3.08 -11.31 -8.13
N ALA A 110 4.32 -11.60 -8.53
CA ALA A 110 4.94 -12.90 -8.30
C ALA A 110 5.51 -13.03 -6.88
N THR A 111 5.75 -11.91 -6.18
CA THR A 111 6.36 -11.87 -4.85
C THR A 111 5.37 -12.32 -3.78
N THR A 112 5.80 -13.29 -2.97
CA THR A 112 5.06 -13.78 -1.80
C THR A 112 5.38 -12.99 -0.53
N TYR A 113 4.59 -13.20 0.53
CA TYR A 113 4.91 -12.62 1.85
C TYR A 113 6.26 -13.14 2.35
N ALA A 114 6.53 -14.43 2.17
CA ALA A 114 7.81 -15.06 2.46
C ALA A 114 8.99 -14.41 1.71
N ASP A 115 8.84 -14.14 0.41
CA ASP A 115 9.87 -13.45 -0.38
C ASP A 115 10.14 -12.05 0.15
N TRP A 116 9.08 -11.33 0.52
CA TRP A 116 9.21 -10.00 1.10
C TRP A 116 9.94 -10.04 2.45
N CYS A 117 9.61 -10.98 3.33
CA CYS A 117 10.28 -11.14 4.62
C CYS A 117 11.77 -11.46 4.43
N ARG A 118 12.12 -12.41 3.55
CA ARG A 118 13.52 -12.72 3.22
C ARG A 118 14.28 -11.50 2.70
N LYS A 119 13.69 -10.76 1.76
CA LYS A 119 14.33 -9.57 1.17
C LYS A 119 14.62 -8.48 2.20
N ASN A 120 13.77 -8.33 3.21
CA ASN A 120 13.89 -7.28 4.23
C ASN A 120 14.47 -7.78 5.56
N GLY A 121 14.91 -9.05 5.62
CA GLY A 121 15.52 -9.67 6.79
C GLY A 121 14.58 -9.84 7.98
N PHE A 122 13.32 -10.21 7.74
CA PHE A 122 12.37 -10.60 8.78
C PHE A 122 12.25 -12.13 8.83
N GLN A 123 12.31 -12.70 10.04
CA GLN A 123 11.96 -14.10 10.24
C GLN A 123 10.44 -14.27 10.17
N PHE A 124 9.99 -15.42 9.67
CA PHE A 124 8.56 -15.71 9.57
C PHE A 124 8.28 -17.21 9.73
N ALA A 125 7.04 -17.52 10.10
CA ALA A 125 6.50 -18.87 10.17
C ALA A 125 5.05 -18.87 9.66
N ASP A 126 4.48 -20.07 9.50
CA ASP A 126 3.09 -20.26 9.11
C ASP A 126 2.29 -20.90 10.24
N LYS A 127 1.08 -20.38 10.46
CA LYS A 127 0.02 -20.83 11.38
C LYS A 127 0.34 -20.72 12.87
N THR A 128 1.55 -21.08 13.29
CA THR A 128 1.93 -21.16 14.71
C THR A 128 3.35 -20.67 14.93
N ILE A 129 3.63 -20.18 16.14
CA ILE A 129 4.98 -19.80 16.57
C ILE A 129 5.84 -21.08 16.68
N PRO A 130 6.98 -21.17 15.99
CA PRO A 130 7.89 -22.31 16.12
C PRO A 130 8.43 -22.43 17.55
N LEU A 131 8.53 -23.67 18.06
CA LEU A 131 9.13 -23.94 19.37
C LEU A 131 10.57 -23.42 19.48
N GLY A 132 11.30 -23.37 18.37
CA GLY A 132 12.65 -22.82 18.33
C GLY A 132 12.70 -21.35 18.75
N TRP A 133 11.71 -20.54 18.37
CA TRP A 133 11.64 -19.12 18.77
C TRP A 133 11.29 -18.98 20.25
N ILE A 134 10.40 -19.83 20.76
CA ILE A 134 9.99 -19.80 22.18
C ILE A 134 11.15 -20.18 23.11
N LYS A 135 12.00 -21.12 22.67
CA LYS A 135 13.15 -21.62 23.44
C LYS A 135 14.44 -20.84 23.18
N GLU A 136 14.40 -19.84 22.31
CA GLU A 136 15.58 -19.06 21.98
C GLU A 136 16.05 -18.29 23.21
N THR A 137 17.32 -18.43 23.54
CA THR A 137 17.92 -17.68 24.64
C THR A 137 18.05 -16.22 24.22
N PRO A 138 17.69 -15.24 25.06
CA PRO A 138 17.98 -13.84 24.77
C PRO A 138 19.47 -13.69 24.48
N CYS A 139 19.82 -13.02 23.39
CA CYS A 139 21.19 -12.54 23.21
C CYS A 139 21.38 -11.45 24.27
N GLN A 140 22.13 -11.75 25.33
CA GLN A 140 22.47 -10.79 26.38
C GLN A 140 23.34 -9.66 25.84
#